data_AF-A0A9D8AL08-F1
#
_entry.id   AF-A0A9D8AL08-F1
#
_cell.length_a   1.000
_cell.length_b   1.000
_cell.length_c   1.000
_cell.angle_alpha   90.00
_cell.angle_beta   90.00
_cell.angle_gamma   90.00
#
_symmetry.space_group_name_H-M   'P 1'
#
loop_
_entity.id
_entity.type
_entity.pdbx_description
1 polymer ?
#
loop_
_entity_poly.entity_id
_entity_poly.type
_entity_poly.pdbx_seq_one_letter_code
_entity_poly.pdbx_strand_id
1 'polypeptide(L)'
;MPVITVEKPLKQVLGDEGSDSLVRLLNQIQKEQKEDVLEFVEEKFERRLTEEISGLRGEMKEEIASVRVDMHKNHATLLKWMIGFWATQIAAIIGLLIAFLNK
;
A
#
# COMPACT_ATOMS: atom_id res chain seq x y z
N MET A 1 -27.14 -14.33 -19.76
CA MET A 1 -26.41 -15.49 -19.21
C MET A 1 -26.38 -16.55 -20.30
N PRO A 2 -25.24 -17.22 -20.55
CA PRO A 2 -25.20 -18.32 -21.51
C PRO A 2 -26.06 -19.47 -20.96
N VAL A 3 -27.16 -19.77 -21.64
CA VAL A 3 -28.01 -20.92 -21.28
C VAL A 3 -27.35 -22.15 -21.85
N ILE A 4 -26.99 -23.11 -21.01
CA ILE A 4 -26.44 -24.40 -21.46
C ILE A 4 -27.57 -25.14 -22.19
N THR A 5 -27.36 -25.43 -23.47
CA THR A 5 -28.30 -26.19 -24.29
C THR A 5 -27.77 -27.59 -24.54
N VAL A 6 -28.68 -28.56 -24.65
CA VAL A 6 -28.31 -29.93 -24.99
C VAL A 6 -28.23 -30.07 -26.51
N GLU A 7 -27.11 -30.58 -27.00
CA GLU A 7 -26.95 -30.86 -28.42
C GLU A 7 -27.84 -32.03 -28.89
N LYS A 8 -28.24 -32.02 -30.16
CA LYS A 8 -29.17 -33.01 -30.74
C LYS A 8 -28.83 -34.48 -30.44
N PRO A 9 -27.55 -34.93 -30.50
CA PRO A 9 -27.20 -36.32 -30.20
C PRO A 9 -27.49 -36.72 -28.74
N LEU A 10 -27.18 -35.82 -27.79
CA LEU A 10 -27.44 -36.05 -26.37
C LEU A 10 -28.94 -36.05 -26.08
N LYS A 11 -29.70 -35.18 -26.74
CA LYS A 11 -31.15 -35.10 -26.59
C LYS A 11 -31.87 -36.35 -27.09
N GLN A 12 -31.38 -36.98 -28.16
CA GLN A 12 -31.93 -38.24 -28.67
C GLN A 12 -31.74 -39.42 -27.71
N VAL A 13 -30.62 -39.46 -26.98
CA VAL A 13 -30.31 -40.53 -26.02
C VAL A 13 -30.99 -40.32 -24.68
N LEU A 14 -31.05 -39.07 -24.19
CA LEU A 14 -31.58 -38.72 -22.87
C LEU A 14 -33.10 -38.50 -22.86
N GLY A 15 -33.72 -38.33 -24.03
CA GLY A 15 -35.11 -37.88 -24.15
C GLY A 15 -35.30 -36.42 -23.71
N ASP A 16 -36.52 -35.89 -23.89
CA ASP A 16 -36.84 -34.50 -23.52
C ASP A 16 -36.71 -34.27 -22.00
N GLU A 17 -37.27 -35.14 -21.16
CA GLU A 17 -37.22 -35.01 -19.70
C GLU A 17 -35.78 -35.12 -19.14
N GLY A 18 -34.98 -36.06 -19.66
CA GLY A 18 -33.59 -36.25 -19.23
C GLY A 18 -32.71 -35.07 -19.62
N SER A 19 -32.95 -34.50 -20.81
CA SER A 19 -32.26 -33.30 -21.28
C SER A 19 -32.57 -32.08 -20.41
N ASP A 20 -33.84 -31.87 -20.07
CA ASP A 20 -34.26 -30.76 -19.21
C ASP A 20 -33.68 -30.90 -17.79
N SER A 21 -33.66 -32.13 -17.25
CA SER A 21 -33.05 -32.40 -15.94
C SER A 21 -31.55 -32.12 -15.93
N LEU A 22 -30.83 -32.54 -16.97
CA LEU A 22 -29.40 -32.28 -17.12
C LEU A 22 -29.11 -30.77 -17.22
N VAL A 23 -29.89 -30.03 -18.01
CA VAL A 23 -29.75 -28.56 -18.12
C VAL A 23 -29.98 -27.88 -16.78
N ARG A 24 -31.00 -28.30 -16.01
CA ARG A 24 -31.23 -27.77 -14.66
C ARG A 24 -30.06 -28.02 -13.73
N LEU A 25 -29.54 -29.25 -13.71
CA LEU A 25 -28.39 -29.61 -12.87
C LEU A 25 -27.13 -28.84 -13.27
N LEU A 26 -26.84 -28.72 -14.57
CA LEU A 26 -25.67 -27.96 -15.04
C LEU A 26 -25.79 -26.46 -14.76
N ASN A 27 -26.97 -25.87 -14.92
CA ASN A 27 -27.20 -24.47 -14.57
C ASN A 27 -27.08 -24.22 -13.06
N GLN A 28 -27.55 -25.17 -12.23
CA GLN A 28 -27.40 -25.10 -10.78
C GLN A 28 -25.93 -25.16 -10.37
N ILE A 29 -25.18 -26.14 -10.87
CA ILE A 29 -23.74 -26.28 -10.60
C ILE A 29 -22.98 -25.05 -11.07
N GLN A 30 -23.27 -24.52 -12.27
CA GLN A 30 -22.61 -23.30 -12.76
C GLN A 30 -22.88 -22.10 -11.86
N LYS A 31 -24.11 -21.98 -11.33
CA LYS A 31 -24.49 -20.91 -10.43
C LYS A 31 -23.73 -21.03 -9.10
N GLU A 32 -23.77 -22.21 -8.48
CA GLU A 32 -23.06 -22.51 -7.23
C GLU A 32 -21.55 -22.27 -7.37
N GLN A 33 -20.93 -22.80 -8.43
CA GLN A 33 -19.52 -22.57 -8.72
C GLN A 33 -19.17 -21.09 -8.88
N LYS A 34 -20.04 -20.31 -9.53
CA LYS A 34 -19.81 -18.87 -9.70
C LYS A 34 -19.90 -18.15 -8.35
N GLU A 35 -20.87 -18.51 -7.51
CA GLU A 35 -21.03 -17.97 -6.16
C GLU A 35 -19.81 -18.32 -5.30
N ASP A 36 -19.39 -19.59 -5.27
CA ASP A 36 -18.20 -20.05 -4.53
C ASP A 36 -16.91 -19.34 -4.98
N VAL A 37 -16.73 -19.19 -6.30
CA VAL A 37 -15.56 -18.48 -6.86
C VAL A 37 -15.60 -17.01 -6.49
N LEU A 38 -16.79 -16.39 -6.50
CA LEU A 38 -16.92 -14.98 -6.12
C LEU A 38 -16.58 -14.80 -4.64
N GLU A 39 -17.16 -15.60 -3.75
CA GLU A 39 -16.88 -15.57 -2.31
C GLU A 39 -15.38 -15.80 -2.03
N PHE A 40 -14.78 -16.80 -2.66
CA PHE A 40 -13.35 -17.06 -2.52
C PHE A 40 -12.47 -15.89 -2.99
N VAL A 41 -12.82 -15.25 -4.11
CA VAL A 41 -12.09 -14.10 -4.62
C VAL A 41 -12.26 -12.89 -3.70
N GLU A 42 -13.46 -12.65 -3.20
CA GLU A 42 -13.76 -11.59 -2.23
C GLU A 42 -12.94 -11.76 -0.95
N GLU A 43 -12.97 -12.95 -0.32
CA GLU A 43 -12.19 -13.23 0.89
C GLU A 43 -10.69 -13.05 0.66
N LYS A 44 -10.17 -13.59 -0.46
CA LYS A 44 -8.74 -13.48 -0.79
C LYS A 44 -8.33 -12.03 -1.08
N PHE A 45 -9.21 -11.26 -1.71
CA PHE A 45 -8.98 -9.86 -2.02
C PHE A 45 -9.02 -9.00 -0.77
N GLU A 46 -10.01 -9.17 0.10
CA GLU A 46 -10.10 -8.47 1.38
C GLU A 46 -8.89 -8.75 2.28
N ARG A 47 -8.46 -10.02 2.37
CA ARG A 47 -7.27 -10.39 3.13
C ARG A 47 -6.01 -9.71 2.59
N ARG A 48 -5.77 -9.80 1.28
CA ARG A 48 -4.60 -9.17 0.64
C ARG A 48 -4.61 -7.66 0.79
N LEU A 49 -5.77 -7.01 0.57
CA LEU A 49 -5.88 -5.57 0.78
C LEU A 49 -5.58 -5.18 2.23
N THR A 50 -6.07 -5.94 3.21
CA THR A 50 -5.79 -5.69 4.63
C THR A 50 -4.30 -5.81 4.94
N GLU A 51 -3.64 -6.84 4.40
CA GLU A 51 -2.20 -7.05 4.53
C GLU A 51 -1.39 -5.89 3.91
N GLU A 52 -1.69 -5.53 2.66
CA GLU A 52 -1.02 -4.43 1.93
C GLU A 52 -1.22 -3.08 2.64
N ILE A 53 -2.44 -2.75 3.08
CA ILE A 53 -2.72 -1.51 3.82
C ILE A 53 -1.95 -1.48 5.14
N SER A 54 -1.86 -2.62 5.83
CA SER A 54 -1.12 -2.71 7.09
C SER A 54 0.39 -2.57 6.86
N GLY A 55 0.91 -3.16 5.79
CA GLY A 55 2.31 -3.00 5.35
C GLY A 55 2.64 -1.55 5.04
N LEU A 56 1.86 -0.92 4.15
CA LEU A 56 2.02 0.50 3.80
C LEU A 56 1.93 1.44 5.00
N ARG A 57 1.03 1.17 5.95
CA ARG A 57 0.95 1.93 7.21
C ARG A 57 2.20 1.75 8.08
N GLY A 58 2.82 0.57 8.04
CA GLY A 58 4.08 0.28 8.72
C GLY A 58 5.24 1.06 8.11
N GLU A 59 5.43 0.93 6.80
CA GLU A 59 6.47 1.63 6.04
C GLU A 59 6.37 3.15 6.19
N MET A 60 5.17 3.70 6.06
CA MET A 60 4.95 5.14 6.22
C MET A 60 5.28 5.63 7.64
N LYS A 61 5.00 4.84 8.69
CA LYS A 61 5.39 5.19 10.07
C LYS A 61 6.90 5.21 10.23
N GLU A 62 7.60 4.25 9.62
CA GLU A 62 9.06 4.18 9.64
C GLU A 62 9.70 5.35 8.91
N GLU A 63 9.20 5.70 7.72
CA GLU A 63 9.65 6.87 6.96
C GLU A 63 9.41 8.19 7.72
N ILE A 64 8.24 8.35 8.36
CA ILE A 64 7.97 9.54 9.19
C ILE A 64 8.94 9.62 10.38
N ALA A 65 9.24 8.48 11.00
CA ALA A 65 10.19 8.43 12.11
C ALA A 65 11.62 8.77 11.65
N SER A 66 12.06 8.25 10.51
CA SER A 66 13.39 8.55 9.94
C SER A 66 13.51 10.03 9.57
N VAL A 67 12.51 10.60 8.89
CA VAL A 67 12.46 12.03 8.56
C VAL A 67 12.53 12.90 9.81
N ARG A 68 11.81 12.52 10.88
CA ARG A 68 11.86 13.25 12.15
C ARG A 68 13.27 13.22 12.76
N VAL A 69 13.91 12.06 12.78
CA VAL A 69 15.28 11.89 13.28
C VAL A 69 16.26 12.74 12.46
N ASP A 70 16.16 12.69 11.14
CA ASP A 70 17.05 13.45 10.25
C ASP A 70 16.84 14.96 10.39
N MET A 71 15.60 15.41 10.58
CA MET A 71 15.31 16.82 10.89
C MET A 71 16.01 17.25 12.18
N HIS A 72 15.91 16.47 13.26
CA HIS A 72 16.61 16.77 14.52
C HIS A 72 18.14 16.79 14.36
N LYS A 73 18.70 15.84 13.62
CA LYS A 73 20.15 15.81 13.32
C LYS A 73 20.58 17.05 12.53
N ASN A 74 19.80 17.46 11.54
CA ASN A 74 20.08 18.65 10.74
C ASN A 74 20.04 19.92 11.61
N HIS A 75 19.01 20.08 12.46
CA HIS A 75 18.95 21.20 13.41
C HIS A 75 20.17 21.23 14.36
N ALA A 76 20.55 20.09 14.92
CA ALA A 76 21.71 20.01 15.81
C ALA A 76 23.02 20.33 15.08
N THR A 77 23.16 19.87 13.84
CA THR A 77 24.33 20.14 12.99
C THR A 77 24.43 21.62 12.65
N LEU A 78 23.31 22.24 12.25
CA LEU A 78 23.25 23.68 11.99
C LEU A 78 23.61 24.49 13.22
N LEU A 79 23.09 24.11 14.40
CA LEU A 79 23.42 24.81 15.66
C LEU A 79 24.92 24.72 15.98
N LYS A 80 25.55 23.54 15.79
CA LYS A 80 27.00 23.38 15.96
C LYS A 80 27.80 24.31 15.06
N TRP A 81 27.44 24.40 13.77
CA TRP A 81 28.12 25.29 12.82
C TRP A 81 27.90 26.76 13.14
N MET A 82 26.70 27.14 13.58
CA MET A 82 26.42 28.50 14.02
C MET A 82 27.33 28.91 15.18
N ILE A 83 27.54 28.07 16.19
CA ILE A 83 28.41 28.41 17.34
C ILE A 83 29.85 28.72 16.89
N GLY A 84 30.42 27.88 16.02
CA GLY A 84 31.77 28.12 15.50
C GLY A 84 31.88 29.40 14.67
N PHE A 85 30.85 29.65 13.84
CA PHE A 85 30.75 30.90 13.09
C PHE A 85 30.67 32.13 14.01
N TRP A 86 29.78 32.11 15.00
CA TRP A 86 29.60 33.20 15.97
C TRP A 86 30.87 33.46 16.78
N ALA A 87 31.59 32.43 17.22
CA ALA A 87 32.87 32.60 17.91
C ALA A 87 33.89 33.36 17.07
N THR A 88 33.95 33.07 15.77
CA THR A 88 34.84 33.77 14.83
C THR A 88 34.43 35.24 14.65
N GLN A 89 33.12 35.52 14.52
CA GLN A 89 32.60 36.89 14.43
C GLN A 89 32.93 37.71 15.69
N ILE A 90 32.73 37.12 16.88
CA ILE A 90 33.04 37.78 18.16
C ILE A 90 34.54 38.09 18.26
N ALA A 91 35.41 37.14 17.89
CA ALA A 91 36.86 37.35 17.90
C ALA A 91 37.28 38.50 16.96
N ALA A 92 36.68 38.60 15.76
CA ALA A 92 36.95 39.68 14.83
C ALA A 92 36.51 41.05 15.38
N ILE A 93 35.34 41.13 16.00
CA ILE A 93 34.83 42.38 16.62
C ILE A 93 35.74 42.80 17.79
N ILE A 94 36.14 41.86 18.66
CA ILE A 94 37.06 42.14 19.76
C ILE A 94 38.40 42.64 19.23
N GLY A 95 38.95 42.00 18.20
CA GLY A 95 40.19 42.42 17.55
C GLY A 95 40.12 43.84 16.99
N LEU A 96 39.00 44.19 16.34
CA LEU A 96 38.76 45.55 15.86
C LEU A 96 38.64 46.58 16.99
N LEU A 97 37.93 46.25 18.07
CA LEU A 97 37.78 47.14 19.23
C LEU A 97 39.13 47.41 19.90
N ILE A 98 39.96 46.39 20.10
CA ILE A 98 41.31 46.55 20.66
C ILE A 98 42.18 47.41 19.75
N ALA A 99 42.16 47.17 18.43
CA ALA A 99 42.93 47.95 17.46
C ALA A 99 42.52 49.42 17.43
N PHE A 100 41.23 49.72 17.64
CA PHE A 100 40.70 51.09 17.69
C PHE A 100 41.03 51.79 19.01
N LEU A 101 41.01 51.07 20.15
CA LEU A 101 41.32 51.62 21.48
C LEU A 101 42.83 51.82 21.72
N ASN A 102 43.69 51.05 21.04
CA ASN A 102 45.15 51.19 21.10
C ASN A 102 45.71 52.21 20.09
N LYS A 103 44.86 53.04 19.49
CA LYS A 103 45.22 54.11 18.56
C LYS A 103 44.92 55.47 19.19
#